data_AF-A0A9E4CVZ1-F1
#
_entry.id   AF-A0A9E4CVZ1-F1
#
_cell.length_a   1.000
_cell.length_b   1.000
_cell.length_c   1.000
_cell.angle_alpha   90.00
_cell.angle_beta   90.00
_cell.angle_gamma   90.00
#
_symmetry.space_group_name_H-M   'P 1'
#
loop_
_entity.id
_entity.type
_entity.pdbx_description
1 polymer ?
#
loop_
_entity_poly.entity_id
_entity_poly.type
_entity_poly.pdbx_seq_one_letter_code
_entity_poly.pdbx_strand_id
1 'polypeptide(L)'
;DDFIIARNPEEDSSLPFLIRLPLGPNGIVLKVRDTWPRTAKVYCHPAVEWPAVPEVIERVAVRSCTRRGAAIDLILDRGRENRSQIVFTKARGRDMIFWQSARTSRQARPNVSLPTQRASGHVLDILVDSHEQHPWRFSNQQAVTRRQALTAGDYGIEVEGRLIASVERKSLADLVGTMTGGKLRYLLAALADVPRSALVVEDRYSAIFKLDRVRPAVIAEGIAEAQVRFPEVPIVFCETRPLAQEWTYRFLGAALQHHLSHNAAGALTVALPVAPVLEPAPPATSEVRAWAIQQGIPVAAKGRLRPEVIAAFRDAHPSA
;
A
#
# COMPACT_ATOMS: atom_id res chain seq x y z
N ASP A 1 0.56 -2.30 41.39
CA ASP A 1 -0.08 -3.44 40.72
C ASP A 1 0.23 -3.45 39.23
N ASP A 2 0.29 -4.64 38.66
CA ASP A 2 0.70 -4.86 37.27
C ASP A 2 -0.48 -5.20 36.37
N PHE A 3 -0.34 -4.84 35.10
CA PHE A 3 -1.12 -5.35 33.99
C PHE A 3 -0.47 -6.63 33.49
N ILE A 4 -1.24 -7.71 33.38
CA ILE A 4 -0.72 -9.03 33.02
C ILE A 4 -1.42 -9.52 31.76
N ILE A 5 -0.64 -10.04 30.82
CA ILE A 5 -1.11 -10.80 29.67
C ILE A 5 -0.67 -12.26 29.85
N ALA A 6 -1.60 -13.20 29.71
CA ALA A 6 -1.33 -14.63 29.74
C ALA A 6 -1.97 -15.34 28.55
N ARG A 7 -1.54 -16.58 28.25
CA ARG A 7 -2.29 -17.43 27.31
C ARG A 7 -3.64 -17.81 27.89
N ASN A 8 -4.65 -17.87 27.03
CA ASN A 8 -5.95 -18.45 27.38
C ASN A 8 -5.78 -20.00 27.37
N PRO A 9 -6.09 -20.71 28.48
CA PRO A 9 -5.96 -22.16 28.53
C PRO A 9 -7.00 -22.91 27.67
N GLU A 10 -8.06 -22.23 27.21
CA GLU A 10 -9.02 -22.83 26.29
C GLU A 10 -8.42 -23.03 24.90
N GLU A 11 -8.02 -24.27 24.63
CA GLU A 11 -7.63 -24.73 23.30
C GLU A 11 -8.78 -24.45 22.30
N ASP A 12 -8.44 -24.01 21.10
CA ASP A 12 -9.37 -23.59 20.02
C ASP A 12 -10.16 -22.29 20.23
N SER A 13 -9.92 -21.54 21.31
CA SER A 13 -10.56 -20.23 21.48
C SER A 13 -10.09 -19.21 20.43
N SER A 14 -11.03 -18.52 19.78
CA SER A 14 -10.72 -17.35 18.93
C SER A 14 -10.15 -16.15 19.72
N LEU A 15 -10.12 -16.24 21.05
CA LEU A 15 -9.53 -15.27 21.97
C LEU A 15 -8.36 -15.95 22.73
N PRO A 16 -7.19 -16.08 22.10
CA PRO A 16 -6.06 -16.87 22.64
C PRO A 16 -5.34 -16.25 23.85
N PHE A 17 -5.73 -15.06 24.29
CA PHE A 17 -5.06 -14.36 25.40
C PHE A 17 -6.04 -13.98 26.50
N LEU A 18 -5.53 -13.91 27.72
CA LEU A 18 -6.17 -13.31 28.89
C LEU A 18 -5.43 -12.03 29.26
N ILE A 19 -6.16 -10.99 29.63
CA ILE A 19 -5.61 -9.80 30.26
C ILE A 19 -6.18 -9.62 31.66
N ARG A 20 -5.32 -9.26 32.62
CA ARG A 20 -5.72 -8.91 33.98
C ARG A 20 -5.41 -7.44 34.25
N LEU A 21 -6.47 -6.66 34.47
CA LEU A 21 -6.39 -5.25 34.86
C LEU A 21 -6.35 -5.16 36.39
N PRO A 22 -5.43 -4.38 36.97
CA PRO A 22 -5.41 -4.14 38.40
C PRO A 22 -6.45 -3.07 38.77
N LEU A 23 -7.71 -3.48 38.79
CA LEU A 23 -8.83 -2.62 39.15
C LEU A 23 -9.74 -3.32 40.16
N GLY A 24 -9.84 -2.75 41.37
CA GLY A 24 -10.53 -3.36 42.50
C GLY A 24 -9.72 -4.51 43.14
N PRO A 25 -10.20 -5.09 44.25
CA PRO A 25 -9.45 -6.07 45.05
C PRO A 25 -9.11 -7.35 44.28
N ASN A 26 -10.00 -7.77 43.38
CA ASN A 26 -9.83 -9.02 42.61
C ASN A 26 -9.21 -8.81 41.22
N GLY A 27 -9.14 -7.55 40.75
CA GLY A 27 -8.83 -7.23 39.36
C GLY A 27 -9.97 -7.57 38.39
N ILE A 28 -9.81 -7.19 37.12
CA ILE A 28 -10.74 -7.53 36.04
C ILE A 28 -10.01 -8.42 35.04
N VAL A 29 -10.63 -9.53 34.64
CA VAL A 29 -10.06 -10.48 33.70
C VAL A 29 -10.89 -10.54 32.43
N LEU A 30 -10.24 -10.38 31.28
CA LEU A 30 -10.88 -10.41 29.97
C LEU A 30 -10.12 -11.35 29.03
N LYS A 31 -10.85 -12.13 28.24
CA LYS A 31 -10.34 -12.83 27.07
C LYS A 31 -10.23 -11.87 25.89
N VAL A 32 -9.13 -11.90 25.16
CA VAL A 32 -8.84 -10.99 24.05
C VAL A 32 -8.17 -11.71 22.89
N ARG A 33 -8.31 -11.15 21.69
CA ARG A 33 -7.70 -11.71 20.46
C ARG A 33 -6.23 -11.33 20.26
N ASP A 34 -5.81 -10.22 20.86
CA ASP A 34 -4.49 -9.63 20.63
C ASP A 34 -3.96 -9.06 21.94
N THR A 35 -2.64 -8.92 22.04
CA THR A 35 -1.93 -8.45 23.23
C THR A 35 -1.92 -6.93 23.36
N TRP A 36 -2.33 -6.20 22.33
CA TRP A 36 -2.55 -4.75 22.37
C TRP A 36 -3.41 -4.28 21.19
N PRO A 37 -4.27 -3.24 21.34
CA PRO A 37 -5.06 -2.68 20.25
C PRO A 37 -4.22 -1.76 19.34
N ARG A 38 -3.33 -2.36 18.56
CA ARG A 38 -2.38 -1.68 17.65
C ARG A 38 -3.06 -1.19 16.38
N THR A 39 -3.73 -2.12 15.70
CA THR A 39 -4.23 -1.93 14.32
C THR A 39 -5.74 -1.76 14.25
N ALA A 40 -6.48 -2.33 15.20
CA ALA A 40 -7.92 -2.20 15.37
C ALA A 40 -8.31 -2.29 16.86
N LYS A 41 -9.56 -1.94 17.19
CA LYS A 41 -10.11 -2.24 18.52
C LYS A 41 -10.15 -3.76 18.71
N VAL A 42 -9.79 -4.22 19.88
CA VAL A 42 -9.81 -5.65 20.23
C VAL A 42 -11.09 -5.91 20.99
N TYR A 43 -11.88 -6.87 20.53
CA TYR A 43 -13.04 -7.34 21.28
C TYR A 43 -12.56 -8.05 22.55
N CYS A 44 -13.25 -7.78 23.65
CA CYS A 44 -13.00 -8.39 24.93
C CYS A 44 -14.23 -9.17 25.38
N HIS A 45 -14.02 -10.38 25.86
CA HIS A 45 -15.05 -11.18 26.50
C HIS A 45 -14.72 -11.35 27.99
N PRO A 46 -15.68 -11.20 28.92
CA PRO A 46 -15.43 -11.50 30.33
C PRO A 46 -14.87 -12.91 30.53
N ALA A 47 -13.80 -13.07 31.28
CA ALA A 47 -13.36 -14.39 31.72
C ALA A 47 -14.13 -14.79 32.98
N VAL A 48 -14.38 -16.09 33.14
CA VAL A 48 -15.02 -16.63 34.35
C VAL A 48 -14.05 -16.58 35.53
N GLU A 49 -12.78 -16.92 35.27
CA GLU A 49 -11.73 -16.95 36.29
C GLU A 49 -10.35 -16.61 35.71
N TRP A 50 -9.39 -16.34 36.61
CA TRP A 50 -7.97 -16.29 36.29
C TRP A 50 -7.33 -17.64 36.61
N PRO A 51 -6.51 -18.23 35.72
CA PRO A 51 -5.88 -19.52 35.99
C PRO A 51 -5.01 -19.48 37.25
N ALA A 52 -5.05 -20.55 38.04
CA ALA A 52 -4.20 -20.69 39.24
C ALA A 52 -2.70 -20.63 38.90
N VAL A 53 -2.32 -21.21 37.75
CA VAL A 53 -0.96 -21.16 37.20
C VAL A 53 -1.04 -20.60 35.77
N PRO A 54 -0.98 -19.27 35.59
CA PRO A 54 -1.09 -18.66 34.28
C PRO A 54 0.24 -18.74 33.51
N GLU A 55 0.19 -19.10 32.22
CA GLU A 55 1.34 -18.89 31.32
C GLU A 55 1.43 -17.41 30.96
N VAL A 56 2.20 -16.65 31.74
CA VAL A 56 2.38 -15.21 31.57
C VAL A 56 3.25 -14.93 30.34
N ILE A 57 2.70 -14.15 29.41
CA ILE A 57 3.38 -13.66 28.21
C ILE A 57 4.04 -12.32 28.50
N GLU A 58 3.33 -11.43 29.19
CA GLU A 58 3.80 -10.09 29.49
C GLU A 58 3.29 -9.63 30.85
N ARG A 59 4.15 -8.94 31.60
CA ARG A 59 3.81 -8.26 32.84
C ARG A 59 4.38 -6.85 32.80
N VAL A 60 3.53 -5.85 32.99
CA VAL A 60 3.91 -4.43 32.87
C VAL A 60 3.38 -3.66 34.07
N ALA A 61 4.25 -2.89 34.71
CA ALA A 61 3.85 -2.00 35.80
C ALA A 61 2.81 -0.98 35.31
N VAL A 62 1.80 -0.71 36.14
CA VAL A 62 0.73 0.24 35.83
C VAL A 62 0.99 1.56 36.51
N ARG A 63 1.06 2.65 35.74
CA ARG A 63 1.10 4.02 36.29
C ARG A 63 -0.28 4.48 36.74
N SER A 64 -1.33 4.10 36.00
CA SER A 64 -2.72 4.42 36.36
C SER A 64 -3.69 3.42 35.71
N CYS A 65 -4.64 2.90 36.50
CA CYS A 65 -5.79 2.14 36.03
C CYS A 65 -7.02 2.67 36.75
N THR A 66 -7.94 3.31 36.04
CA THR A 66 -9.06 4.02 36.69
C THR A 66 -10.33 3.89 35.88
N ARG A 67 -11.43 3.56 36.57
CA ARG A 67 -12.76 3.57 35.95
C ARG A 67 -13.29 4.99 35.84
N ARG A 68 -13.73 5.38 34.65
CA ARG A 68 -14.43 6.63 34.35
C ARG A 68 -15.70 6.31 33.58
N GLY A 69 -16.82 6.23 34.30
CA GLY A 69 -18.11 5.85 33.73
C GLY A 69 -18.06 4.48 33.04
N ALA A 70 -18.35 4.48 31.75
CA ALA A 70 -18.38 3.28 30.90
C ALA A 70 -17.00 2.87 30.33
N ALA A 71 -15.91 3.51 30.76
CA ALA A 71 -14.56 3.14 30.33
C ALA A 71 -13.62 2.92 31.53
N ILE A 72 -12.58 2.12 31.31
CA ILE A 72 -11.41 2.02 32.19
C ILE A 72 -10.22 2.57 31.42
N ASP A 73 -9.62 3.64 31.93
CA ASP A 73 -8.36 4.17 31.42
C ASP A 73 -7.21 3.30 31.95
N LEU A 74 -6.32 2.86 31.05
CA LEU A 74 -5.12 2.10 31.39
C LEU A 74 -3.88 2.81 30.87
N ILE A 75 -3.00 3.19 31.80
CA ILE A 75 -1.70 3.82 31.55
C ILE A 75 -0.60 2.91 32.12
N LEU A 76 0.19 2.32 31.22
CA LEU A 76 1.30 1.44 31.54
C LEU A 76 2.63 2.19 31.64
N ASP A 77 3.54 1.67 32.45
CA ASP A 77 4.90 2.17 32.59
C ASP A 77 5.84 1.59 31.53
N ARG A 78 5.64 2.02 30.27
CA ARG A 78 6.52 1.67 29.15
C ARG A 78 6.57 2.75 28.09
N GLY A 79 7.59 2.69 27.22
CA GLY A 79 7.86 3.72 26.20
C GLY A 79 6.88 3.72 25.01
N ARG A 80 6.33 2.57 24.63
CA ARG A 80 5.35 2.42 23.54
C ARG A 80 4.16 1.63 24.03
N GLU A 81 3.02 1.74 23.33
CA GLU A 81 1.81 0.97 23.67
C GLU A 81 1.42 1.14 25.15
N ASN A 82 1.47 2.38 25.62
CA ASN A 82 1.37 2.68 27.05
C ASN A 82 0.02 3.27 27.46
N ARG A 83 -0.84 3.67 26.52
CA ARG A 83 -2.13 4.30 26.81
C ARG A 83 -3.25 3.62 26.03
N SER A 84 -4.26 3.14 26.74
CA SER A 84 -5.43 2.48 26.15
C SER A 84 -6.66 2.64 27.04
N GLN A 85 -7.81 2.23 26.51
CA GLN A 85 -9.09 2.20 27.22
C GLN A 85 -9.79 0.87 27.00
N ILE A 86 -10.42 0.36 28.06
CA ILE A 86 -11.40 -0.73 28.00
C ILE A 86 -12.78 -0.09 28.09
N VAL A 87 -13.55 -0.15 27.02
CA VAL A 87 -14.85 0.52 26.89
C VAL A 87 -15.98 -0.51 26.91
N PHE A 88 -16.94 -0.29 27.79
CA PHE A 88 -18.19 -1.02 27.91
C PHE A 88 -19.25 -0.27 27.12
N THR A 89 -19.90 -0.93 26.18
CA THR A 89 -20.91 -0.32 25.31
C THR A 89 -22.01 -1.32 25.00
N LYS A 90 -23.16 -0.82 24.52
CA LYS A 90 -24.18 -1.66 23.90
C LYS A 90 -24.08 -1.58 22.39
N ALA A 91 -24.17 -2.72 21.71
CA ALA A 91 -24.31 -2.80 20.26
C ALA A 91 -25.28 -3.92 19.89
N ARG A 92 -26.21 -3.64 18.97
CA ARG A 92 -27.28 -4.59 18.57
C ARG A 92 -28.02 -5.20 19.77
N GLY A 93 -28.28 -4.38 20.80
CA GLY A 93 -28.99 -4.80 22.01
C GLY A 93 -28.18 -5.65 23.01
N ARG A 94 -26.90 -5.92 22.74
CA ARG A 94 -26.03 -6.72 23.61
C ARG A 94 -24.92 -5.87 24.24
N ASP A 95 -24.53 -6.22 25.46
CA ASP A 95 -23.35 -5.63 26.10
C ASP A 95 -22.08 -6.12 25.42
N MET A 96 -21.16 -5.21 25.13
CA MET A 96 -19.89 -5.46 24.46
C MET A 96 -18.77 -4.73 25.18
N ILE A 97 -17.60 -5.35 25.22
CA ILE A 97 -16.39 -4.76 25.77
C ILE A 97 -15.35 -4.66 24.66
N PHE A 98 -14.73 -3.49 24.52
CA PHE A 98 -13.67 -3.26 23.55
C PHE A 98 -12.45 -2.65 24.20
N TRP A 99 -11.29 -3.23 23.91
CA TRP A 99 -10.00 -2.62 24.19
C TRP A 99 -9.55 -1.79 23.00
N GLN A 100 -9.27 -0.51 23.23
CA GLN A 100 -8.93 0.44 22.18
C GLN A 100 -7.77 1.36 22.59
N SER A 101 -6.98 1.79 21.61
CA SER A 101 -6.00 2.87 21.77
C SER A 101 -6.58 4.16 21.17
N ALA A 102 -5.92 5.29 21.42
CA ALA A 102 -6.29 6.55 20.77
C ALA A 102 -6.34 6.40 19.24
N ARG A 103 -5.39 5.64 18.66
CA ARG A 103 -5.31 5.35 17.23
C ARG A 103 -6.51 4.55 16.73
N THR A 104 -6.86 3.45 17.39
CA THR A 104 -7.96 2.58 16.94
C THR A 104 -9.35 3.12 17.27
N SER A 105 -9.43 4.11 18.17
CA SER A 105 -10.68 4.83 18.48
C SER A 105 -11.17 5.72 17.32
N ARG A 106 -10.24 6.34 16.58
CA ARG A 106 -10.52 7.35 15.53
C ARG A 106 -10.66 6.76 14.12
N GLN A 107 -10.47 5.45 13.96
CA GLN A 107 -10.53 4.80 12.65
C GLN A 107 -11.93 4.85 12.03
N ALA A 108 -11.97 5.11 10.73
CA ALA A 108 -13.20 5.06 9.95
C ALA A 108 -13.75 3.63 9.87
N ARG A 109 -15.08 3.52 9.73
CA ARG A 109 -15.80 2.26 9.55
C ARG A 109 -16.73 2.38 8.33
N PRO A 110 -16.17 2.39 7.12
CA PRO A 110 -16.96 2.45 5.90
C PRO A 110 -17.86 1.20 5.83
N ASN A 111 -19.15 1.39 5.55
CA ASN A 111 -20.13 0.31 5.43
C ASN A 111 -20.07 -0.32 4.03
N VAL A 112 -18.94 -0.96 3.72
CA VAL A 112 -18.66 -1.53 2.41
C VAL A 112 -18.32 -3.02 2.54
N SER A 113 -18.75 -3.81 1.56
CA SER A 113 -18.38 -5.23 1.44
C SER A 113 -17.18 -5.35 0.50
N LEU A 114 -16.21 -6.19 0.89
CA LEU A 114 -15.03 -6.46 0.07
C LEU A 114 -15.26 -7.71 -0.80
N PRO A 115 -14.89 -7.68 -2.09
CA PRO A 115 -15.01 -8.85 -2.97
C PRO A 115 -14.03 -9.96 -2.57
N THR A 116 -14.43 -11.22 -2.78
CA THR A 116 -13.62 -12.42 -2.46
C THR A 116 -12.97 -13.07 -3.69
N GLN A 117 -13.24 -12.52 -4.88
CA GLN A 117 -12.71 -13.03 -6.15
C GLN A 117 -11.18 -12.88 -6.23
N ARG A 118 -10.53 -13.76 -6.99
CA ARG A 118 -9.08 -13.70 -7.25
C ARG A 118 -8.66 -12.41 -7.94
N ALA A 119 -7.51 -11.86 -7.57
CA ALA A 119 -6.93 -10.73 -8.27
C ALA A 119 -6.41 -11.20 -9.65
N SER A 120 -7.00 -10.64 -10.72
CA SER A 120 -6.69 -11.03 -12.11
C SER A 120 -6.77 -12.54 -12.39
N GLY A 121 -7.60 -13.28 -11.63
CA GLY A 121 -7.73 -14.74 -11.76
C GLY A 121 -6.65 -15.57 -11.04
N HIS A 122 -5.64 -14.93 -10.44
CA HIS A 122 -4.49 -15.61 -9.83
C HIS A 122 -4.67 -15.91 -8.34
N VAL A 123 -4.08 -17.02 -7.88
CA VAL A 123 -3.74 -17.20 -6.47
C VAL A 123 -2.36 -16.62 -6.28
N LEU A 124 -2.24 -15.54 -5.50
CA LEU A 124 -0.98 -14.83 -5.37
C LEU A 124 -0.09 -15.48 -4.30
N ASP A 125 1.20 -15.63 -4.60
CA ASP A 125 2.23 -15.89 -3.59
C ASP A 125 2.87 -14.54 -3.22
N ILE A 126 2.43 -13.98 -2.09
CA ILE A 126 2.80 -12.64 -1.65
C ILE A 126 3.97 -12.76 -0.68
N LEU A 127 5.10 -12.15 -1.06
CA LEU A 127 6.20 -11.93 -0.13
C LEU A 127 5.81 -10.82 0.84
N VAL A 128 6.11 -11.05 2.12
CA VAL A 128 5.91 -10.10 3.21
C VAL A 128 7.27 -9.81 3.80
N ASP A 129 7.66 -8.53 3.84
CA ASP A 129 8.94 -8.12 4.42
C ASP A 129 9.11 -8.68 5.84
N SER A 130 10.28 -9.20 6.15
CA SER A 130 10.57 -9.82 7.44
C SER A 130 10.52 -8.84 8.61
N HIS A 131 10.72 -7.54 8.36
CA HIS A 131 10.72 -6.47 9.35
C HIS A 131 9.32 -5.85 9.57
N GLU A 132 8.34 -6.15 8.71
CA GLU A 132 6.95 -5.73 8.94
C GLU A 132 6.43 -6.42 10.21
N GLN A 133 6.17 -5.61 11.25
CA GLN A 133 5.81 -6.08 12.59
C GLN A 133 4.36 -6.51 12.67
N HIS A 134 3.48 -5.89 11.88
CA HIS A 134 2.04 -6.14 11.92
C HIS A 134 1.53 -6.47 10.52
N PRO A 135 1.97 -7.60 9.93
CA PRO A 135 1.68 -7.91 8.55
C PRO A 135 0.19 -8.13 8.29
N TRP A 136 -0.24 -7.78 7.09
CA TRP A 136 -1.51 -8.26 6.55
C TRP A 136 -1.48 -9.78 6.40
N ARG A 137 -2.61 -10.41 6.71
CA ARG A 137 -2.73 -11.87 6.64
C ARG A 137 -3.30 -12.35 5.33
N PHE A 138 -3.91 -11.45 4.55
CA PHE A 138 -4.65 -11.79 3.33
C PHE A 138 -5.69 -12.91 3.53
N SER A 139 -6.23 -13.07 4.74
CA SER A 139 -7.03 -14.25 5.11
C SER A 139 -8.35 -14.39 4.36
N ASN A 140 -8.88 -13.28 3.82
CA ASN A 140 -10.11 -13.27 3.03
C ASN A 140 -9.80 -13.22 1.53
N GLN A 141 -8.53 -13.06 1.17
CA GLN A 141 -8.03 -13.04 -0.19
C GLN A 141 -7.43 -14.41 -0.49
N GLN A 142 -7.61 -14.90 -1.72
CA GLN A 142 -7.03 -16.18 -2.12
C GLN A 142 -5.54 -15.98 -2.43
N ALA A 143 -4.72 -15.94 -1.38
CA ALA A 143 -3.28 -15.74 -1.44
C ALA A 143 -2.55 -16.62 -0.42
N VAL A 144 -1.31 -16.98 -0.75
CA VAL A 144 -0.32 -17.53 0.17
C VAL A 144 0.64 -16.41 0.54
N THR A 145 1.15 -16.42 1.77
CA THR A 145 2.13 -15.43 2.23
C THR A 145 3.42 -16.12 2.66
N ARG A 146 4.56 -15.52 2.30
CA ARG A 146 5.89 -15.98 2.74
C ARG A 146 6.68 -14.80 3.29
N ARG A 147 7.42 -15.03 4.38
CA ARG A 147 8.27 -14.00 5.00
C ARG A 147 9.65 -14.02 4.33
N GLN A 148 10.10 -12.88 3.85
CA GLN A 148 11.40 -12.70 3.20
C GLN A 148 11.81 -11.24 3.33
N ALA A 149 13.11 -10.94 3.45
CA ALA A 149 13.57 -9.55 3.38
C ALA A 149 13.40 -9.03 1.94
N LEU A 150 12.72 -7.89 1.79
CA LEU A 150 12.52 -7.24 0.50
C LEU A 150 13.57 -6.14 0.30
N THR A 151 13.94 -5.90 -0.96
CA THR A 151 14.84 -4.79 -1.32
C THR A 151 14.16 -3.42 -1.16
N ALA A 152 12.84 -3.38 -1.33
CA ALA A 152 12.00 -2.21 -1.09
C ALA A 152 10.53 -2.63 -0.84
N GLY A 153 9.83 -1.89 0.00
CA GLY A 153 8.42 -2.11 0.36
C GLY A 153 8.19 -3.22 1.39
N ASP A 154 6.94 -3.36 1.82
CA ASP A 154 6.51 -4.32 2.86
C ASP A 154 5.87 -5.58 2.28
N TYR A 155 5.34 -5.51 1.06
CA TYR A 155 4.67 -6.62 0.37
C TYR A 155 5.09 -6.67 -1.08
N GLY A 156 5.33 -7.85 -1.64
CA GLY A 156 5.81 -7.94 -3.02
C GLY A 156 5.42 -9.22 -3.75
N ILE A 157 5.62 -9.20 -5.07
CA ILE A 157 5.54 -10.38 -5.95
C ILE A 157 6.90 -10.57 -6.60
N GLU A 158 7.40 -11.80 -6.53
CA GLU A 158 8.64 -12.22 -7.16
C GLU A 158 8.34 -13.19 -8.30
N VAL A 159 9.02 -13.00 -9.43
CA VAL A 159 9.00 -13.90 -10.58
C VAL A 159 10.45 -14.15 -10.97
N GLU A 160 10.86 -15.41 -11.08
CA GLU A 160 12.22 -15.82 -11.46
C GLU A 160 13.32 -15.16 -10.59
N GLY A 161 13.08 -15.05 -9.28
CA GLY A 161 14.02 -14.47 -8.32
C GLY A 161 14.11 -12.94 -8.36
N ARG A 162 13.27 -12.27 -9.16
CA ARG A 162 13.23 -10.81 -9.26
C ARG A 162 11.92 -10.25 -8.73
N LEU A 163 12.02 -9.22 -7.89
CA LEU A 163 10.87 -8.45 -7.41
C LEU A 163 10.27 -7.64 -8.57
N ILE A 164 9.09 -8.03 -9.05
CA ILE A 164 8.40 -7.36 -10.16
C ILE A 164 7.39 -6.32 -9.68
N ALA A 165 6.90 -6.48 -8.46
CA ALA A 165 5.97 -5.56 -7.83
C ALA A 165 6.21 -5.44 -6.33
N SER A 166 6.01 -4.25 -5.78
CA SER A 166 6.15 -4.01 -4.34
C SER A 166 5.19 -2.93 -3.82
N VAL A 167 4.74 -3.06 -2.58
CA VAL A 167 3.90 -2.07 -1.91
C VAL A 167 4.49 -1.76 -0.54
N GLU A 168 4.82 -0.50 -0.31
CA GLU A 168 5.10 0.03 1.02
C GLU A 168 3.78 0.39 1.70
N ARG A 169 3.60 -0.09 2.93
CA ARG A 169 2.44 0.18 3.75
C ARG A 169 2.81 1.23 4.80
N LYS A 170 2.02 2.29 4.89
CA LYS A 170 2.25 3.33 5.89
C LYS A 170 0.97 3.80 6.53
N SER A 171 1.02 4.13 7.81
CA SER A 171 -0.06 4.89 8.42
C SER A 171 0.13 6.38 8.18
N LEU A 172 -0.94 7.18 8.31
CA LEU A 172 -0.81 8.63 8.17
C LEU A 172 0.21 9.22 9.18
N ALA A 173 0.22 8.74 10.42
CA ALA A 173 1.18 9.21 11.42
C ALA A 173 2.63 8.88 11.03
N ASP A 174 2.88 7.68 10.52
CA ASP A 174 4.22 7.26 10.10
C ASP A 174 4.64 7.98 8.81
N LEU A 175 3.69 8.27 7.91
CA LEU A 175 3.95 9.08 6.71
C LEU A 175 4.36 10.50 7.11
N VAL A 176 3.60 11.16 7.99
CA VAL A 176 3.93 12.49 8.52
C VAL A 176 5.31 12.49 9.18
N GLY A 177 5.61 11.48 9.99
CA GLY A 177 6.95 11.32 10.60
C GLY A 177 8.06 11.11 9.56
N THR A 178 7.81 10.33 8.52
CA THR A 178 8.75 10.06 7.43
C THR A 178 9.02 11.33 6.61
N MET A 179 7.98 12.13 6.34
CA MET A 179 8.09 13.39 5.61
C MET A 179 8.83 14.45 6.40
N THR A 180 8.42 14.68 7.65
CA THR A 180 9.06 15.67 8.53
C THR A 180 10.51 15.30 8.86
N GLY A 181 10.85 14.01 8.84
CA GLY A 181 12.23 13.52 8.94
C GLY A 181 13.04 13.52 7.64
N GLY A 182 12.48 14.01 6.52
CA GLY A 182 13.17 14.06 5.22
C GLY A 182 13.39 12.71 4.53
N LYS A 183 12.79 11.62 5.05
CA LYS A 183 13.02 10.24 4.61
C LYS A 183 12.14 9.81 3.44
N LEU A 184 11.05 10.55 3.15
CA LEU A 184 10.08 10.15 2.12
C LEU A 184 10.73 10.02 0.74
N ARG A 185 11.63 10.94 0.38
CA ARG A 185 12.30 10.94 -0.94
C ARG A 185 13.18 9.70 -1.15
N TYR A 186 13.87 9.24 -0.11
CA TYR A 186 14.70 8.03 -0.17
C TYR A 186 13.83 6.77 -0.28
N LEU A 187 12.74 6.73 0.47
CA LEU A 187 11.76 5.64 0.40
C LEU A 187 11.16 5.52 -0.99
N LEU A 188 10.72 6.63 -1.59
CA LEU A 188 10.12 6.62 -2.93
C LEU A 188 11.14 6.28 -4.02
N ALA A 189 12.38 6.76 -3.89
CA ALA A 189 13.46 6.38 -4.82
C ALA A 189 13.71 4.86 -4.80
N ALA A 190 13.77 4.24 -3.63
CA ALA A 190 13.92 2.78 -3.53
C ALA A 190 12.73 2.01 -4.13
N LEU A 191 11.51 2.53 -3.97
CA LEU A 191 10.32 1.95 -4.61
C LEU A 191 10.34 2.13 -6.13
N ALA A 192 10.84 3.25 -6.65
CA ALA A 192 10.92 3.53 -8.08
C ALA A 192 11.83 2.54 -8.84
N ASP A 193 12.79 1.91 -8.16
CA ASP A 193 13.65 0.87 -8.72
C ASP A 193 12.91 -0.47 -8.95
N VAL A 194 11.72 -0.64 -8.37
CA VAL A 194 10.85 -1.82 -8.58
C VAL A 194 9.88 -1.54 -9.73
N PRO A 195 9.72 -2.46 -10.71
CA PRO A 195 8.96 -2.17 -11.92
C PRO A 195 7.52 -1.67 -11.69
N ARG A 196 6.82 -2.23 -10.70
CA ARG A 196 5.47 -1.81 -10.31
C ARG A 196 5.41 -1.62 -8.81
N SER A 197 5.54 -0.38 -8.35
CA SER A 197 5.49 -0.09 -6.92
C SER A 197 4.38 0.86 -6.51
N ALA A 198 4.05 0.89 -5.23
CA ALA A 198 3.12 1.86 -4.67
C ALA A 198 3.40 2.12 -3.18
N LEU A 199 3.03 3.31 -2.71
CA LEU A 199 2.93 3.64 -1.29
C LEU A 199 1.45 3.70 -0.89
N VAL A 200 1.02 2.76 -0.05
CA VAL A 200 -0.36 2.69 0.44
C VAL A 200 -0.45 3.29 1.83
N VAL A 201 -1.35 4.26 1.98
CA VAL A 201 -1.61 4.98 3.24
C VAL A 201 -2.91 4.49 3.87
N GLU A 202 -2.83 3.95 5.08
CA GLU A 202 -3.97 3.49 5.88
C GLU A 202 -4.74 4.65 6.55
N ASP A 203 -5.17 5.64 5.77
CA ASP A 203 -6.07 6.71 6.20
C ASP A 203 -6.70 7.40 4.97
N ARG A 204 -7.59 8.35 5.19
CA ARG A 204 -8.13 9.22 4.14
C ARG A 204 -7.20 10.41 3.91
N TYR A 205 -7.14 10.88 2.67
CA TYR A 205 -6.45 12.14 2.36
C TYR A 205 -6.98 13.31 3.21
N SER A 206 -8.30 13.36 3.44
CA SER A 206 -8.93 14.40 4.29
C SER A 206 -8.46 14.41 5.74
N ALA A 207 -7.85 13.33 6.25
CA ALA A 207 -7.30 13.29 7.59
C ALA A 207 -6.01 14.14 7.74
N ILE A 208 -5.33 14.46 6.63
CA ILE A 208 -4.19 15.39 6.63
C ILE A 208 -4.61 16.77 7.16
N PHE A 209 -5.78 17.25 6.77
CA PHE A 209 -6.30 18.56 7.18
C PHE A 209 -6.82 18.59 8.63
N LYS A 210 -6.71 17.47 9.34
CA LYS A 210 -7.07 17.32 10.76
C LYS A 210 -5.83 17.12 11.64
N LEU A 211 -4.63 17.33 11.10
CA LEU A 211 -3.38 17.22 11.85
C LEU A 211 -3.23 18.44 12.78
N ASP A 212 -2.96 18.17 14.06
CA ASP A 212 -2.81 19.23 15.08
C ASP A 212 -1.34 19.59 15.37
N ARG A 213 -0.41 18.72 14.98
CA ARG A 213 1.03 18.83 15.34
C ARG A 213 1.92 19.33 14.21
N VAL A 214 1.47 19.15 12.96
CA VAL A 214 2.20 19.55 11.76
C VAL A 214 1.22 20.30 10.89
N ARG A 215 1.66 21.42 10.30
CA ARG A 215 0.82 22.24 9.42
C ARG A 215 0.34 21.39 8.24
N PRO A 216 -0.98 21.23 8.01
CA PRO A 216 -1.49 20.39 6.93
C PRO A 216 -0.96 20.74 5.54
N ALA A 217 -0.75 22.03 5.26
CA ALA A 217 -0.21 22.51 3.98
C ALA A 217 1.15 21.88 3.64
N VAL A 218 2.05 21.78 4.63
CA VAL A 218 3.39 21.16 4.44
C VAL A 218 3.28 19.70 4.01
N ILE A 219 2.30 18.97 4.57
CA ILE A 219 2.08 17.57 4.23
C ILE A 219 1.40 17.44 2.87
N ALA A 220 0.41 18.27 2.58
CA ALA A 220 -0.28 18.27 1.29
C ALA A 220 0.69 18.61 0.13
N GLU A 221 1.49 19.66 0.29
CA GLU A 221 2.53 20.06 -0.68
C GLU A 221 3.60 18.99 -0.83
N GLY A 222 4.11 18.43 0.27
CA GLY A 222 5.12 17.39 0.20
C GLY A 222 4.64 16.10 -0.48
N ILE A 223 3.35 15.75 -0.36
CA ILE A 223 2.75 14.64 -1.12
C ILE A 223 2.68 14.99 -2.61
N ALA A 224 2.25 16.21 -2.95
CA ALA A 224 2.19 16.65 -4.34
C ALA A 224 3.57 16.68 -5.00
N GLU A 225 4.58 17.26 -4.33
CA GLU A 225 5.98 17.25 -4.77
C GLU A 225 6.48 15.81 -4.98
N ALA A 226 6.18 14.91 -4.05
CA ALA A 226 6.58 13.52 -4.13
C ALA A 226 6.00 12.85 -5.38
N GLN A 227 4.71 13.05 -5.68
CA GLN A 227 4.06 12.48 -6.86
C GLN A 227 4.54 13.09 -8.18
N VAL A 228 4.89 14.38 -8.19
CA VAL A 228 5.50 15.01 -9.38
C VAL A 228 6.91 14.47 -9.62
N ARG A 229 7.67 14.23 -8.55
CA ARG A 229 9.05 13.77 -8.64
C ARG A 229 9.19 12.28 -8.94
N PHE A 230 8.27 11.47 -8.44
CA PHE A 230 8.23 10.01 -8.61
C PHE A 230 6.86 9.59 -9.19
N PRO A 231 6.52 10.02 -10.42
CA PRO A 231 5.21 9.77 -11.02
C PRO A 231 4.89 8.27 -11.19
N GLU A 232 5.91 7.43 -11.22
CA GLU A 232 5.81 5.97 -11.29
C GLU A 232 5.42 5.30 -9.97
N VAL A 233 5.54 5.99 -8.83
CA VAL A 233 5.21 5.46 -7.49
C VAL A 233 3.92 6.13 -6.97
N PRO A 234 2.73 5.60 -7.27
CA PRO A 234 1.48 6.14 -6.75
C PRO A 234 1.44 6.11 -5.22
N ILE A 235 0.94 7.19 -4.63
CA ILE A 235 0.62 7.31 -3.20
C ILE A 235 -0.90 7.22 -3.05
N VAL A 236 -1.39 6.12 -2.47
CA VAL A 236 -2.83 5.80 -2.45
C VAL A 236 -3.37 5.80 -1.03
N PHE A 237 -4.36 6.65 -0.76
CA PHE A 237 -5.05 6.74 0.52
C PHE A 237 -6.25 5.78 0.55
N CYS A 238 -6.16 4.72 1.33
CA CYS A 238 -7.14 3.63 1.33
C CYS A 238 -8.13 3.68 2.49
N GLU A 239 -8.16 4.76 3.29
CA GLU A 239 -9.05 4.97 4.44
C GLU A 239 -8.86 4.01 5.62
N THR A 240 -8.90 2.70 5.40
CA THR A 240 -8.78 1.68 6.46
C THR A 240 -7.78 0.59 6.09
N ARG A 241 -7.25 -0.08 7.11
CA ARG A 241 -6.37 -1.25 6.96
C ARG A 241 -6.96 -2.36 6.08
N PRO A 242 -8.23 -2.80 6.23
CA PRO A 242 -8.82 -3.79 5.33
C PRO A 242 -8.89 -3.34 3.87
N LEU A 243 -9.23 -2.07 3.62
CA LEU A 243 -9.27 -1.52 2.26
C LEU A 243 -7.87 -1.41 1.65
N ALA A 244 -6.87 -1.03 2.45
CA ALA A 244 -5.46 -1.00 2.04
C ALA A 244 -4.94 -2.40 1.67
N GLN A 245 -5.29 -3.42 2.47
CA GLN A 245 -4.98 -4.82 2.18
C GLN A 245 -5.64 -5.28 0.88
N GLU A 246 -6.92 -4.98 0.68
CA GLU A 246 -7.63 -5.33 -0.56
C GLU A 246 -7.05 -4.63 -1.78
N TRP A 247 -6.80 -3.32 -1.68
CA TRP A 247 -6.18 -2.56 -2.77
C TRP A 247 -4.82 -3.15 -3.15
N THR A 248 -3.99 -3.46 -2.14
CA THR A 248 -2.68 -4.09 -2.36
C THR A 248 -2.80 -5.45 -3.03
N TYR A 249 -3.73 -6.30 -2.58
CA TYR A 249 -3.99 -7.59 -3.22
C TYR A 249 -4.32 -7.45 -4.70
N ARG A 250 -5.19 -6.49 -5.06
CA ARG A 250 -5.57 -6.23 -6.45
C ARG A 250 -4.42 -5.64 -7.27
N PHE A 251 -3.67 -4.69 -6.71
CA PHE A 251 -2.52 -4.08 -7.36
C PHE A 251 -1.45 -5.12 -7.69
N LEU A 252 -1.08 -5.96 -6.73
CA LEU A 252 -0.09 -7.02 -6.93
C LEU A 252 -0.54 -8.03 -7.99
N GLY A 253 -1.83 -8.43 -7.99
CA GLY A 253 -2.35 -9.33 -9.03
C GLY A 253 -2.43 -8.70 -10.41
N ALA A 254 -2.71 -7.40 -10.51
CA ALA A 254 -2.64 -6.67 -11.77
C ALA A 254 -1.19 -6.56 -12.29
N ALA A 255 -0.23 -6.30 -11.39
CA ALA A 255 1.18 -6.23 -11.74
C ALA A 255 1.72 -7.58 -12.24
N LEU A 256 1.37 -8.68 -11.56
CA LEU A 256 1.71 -10.04 -12.02
C LEU A 256 1.13 -10.33 -13.39
N GLN A 257 -0.17 -10.08 -13.60
CA GLN A 257 -0.82 -10.29 -14.89
C GLN A 257 -0.14 -9.48 -16.00
N HIS A 258 0.16 -8.20 -15.74
CA HIS A 258 0.83 -7.34 -16.69
C HIS A 258 2.22 -7.86 -17.06
N HIS A 259 3.00 -8.31 -16.07
CA HIS A 259 4.33 -8.88 -16.31
C HIS A 259 4.25 -10.15 -17.17
N LEU A 260 3.36 -11.09 -16.85
CA LEU A 260 3.16 -12.32 -17.62
C LEU A 260 2.73 -12.03 -19.06
N SER A 261 1.78 -11.11 -19.25
CA SER A 261 1.34 -10.69 -20.58
C SER A 261 2.44 -9.99 -21.37
N HIS A 262 3.27 -9.16 -20.72
CA HIS A 262 4.40 -8.50 -21.36
C HIS A 262 5.47 -9.49 -21.82
N ASN A 263 5.82 -10.49 -20.99
CA ASN A 263 6.76 -11.53 -21.37
C ASN A 263 6.26 -12.36 -22.55
N ALA A 264 4.97 -12.75 -22.53
CA ALA A 264 4.35 -13.48 -23.64
C ALA A 264 4.38 -12.67 -24.94
N ALA A 265 4.04 -11.37 -24.87
CA ALA A 265 4.11 -10.47 -26.02
C ALA A 265 5.55 -10.27 -26.52
N GLY A 266 6.53 -10.16 -25.62
CA GLY A 266 7.94 -10.05 -25.96
C GLY A 266 8.43 -11.28 -26.73
N ALA A 267 8.10 -12.48 -26.25
CA ALA A 267 8.44 -13.73 -26.93
C ALA A 267 7.82 -13.82 -28.34
N LEU A 268 6.54 -13.42 -28.47
CA LEU A 268 5.88 -13.34 -29.78
C LEU A 268 6.54 -12.30 -30.70
N THR A 269 6.93 -11.13 -30.16
CA THR A 269 7.57 -10.05 -30.92
C THR A 269 8.93 -10.47 -31.46
N VAL A 270 9.73 -11.18 -30.66
CA VAL A 270 11.03 -11.73 -31.10
C VAL A 270 10.84 -12.76 -32.22
N ALA A 271 9.72 -13.48 -32.24
CA ALA A 271 9.39 -14.43 -33.29
C ALA A 271 8.84 -13.77 -34.57
N LEU A 272 8.52 -12.46 -34.55
CA LEU A 272 8.07 -11.75 -35.74
C LEU A 272 9.24 -11.56 -36.74
N PRO A 273 8.95 -11.59 -38.06
CA PRO A 273 9.97 -11.33 -39.06
C PRO A 273 10.50 -9.90 -38.92
N VAL A 274 11.82 -9.75 -39.03
CA VAL A 274 12.46 -8.43 -39.12
C VAL A 274 12.01 -7.77 -40.41
N ALA A 275 11.35 -6.62 -40.29
CA ALA A 275 10.99 -5.82 -41.46
C ALA A 275 12.27 -5.27 -42.12
N PRO A 276 12.38 -5.32 -43.46
CA PRO A 276 13.47 -4.64 -44.14
C PRO A 276 13.40 -3.15 -43.83
N VAL A 277 14.56 -2.49 -43.78
CA VAL A 277 14.61 -1.03 -43.76
C VAL A 277 13.91 -0.54 -45.02
N LEU A 278 12.84 0.23 -44.84
CA LEU A 278 12.14 0.83 -45.96
C LEU A 278 12.98 2.01 -46.46
N GLU A 279 13.24 2.02 -47.77
CA GLU A 279 13.72 3.21 -48.46
C GLU A 279 12.82 4.41 -48.13
N PRO A 280 13.38 5.62 -47.97
CA PRO A 280 12.59 6.83 -47.79
C PRO A 280 11.50 6.91 -48.86
N ALA A 281 10.29 7.30 -48.46
CA ALA A 281 9.21 7.50 -49.42
C ALA A 281 9.68 8.51 -50.50
N PRO A 282 9.37 8.27 -51.79
CA PRO A 282 9.74 9.22 -52.82
C PRO A 282 9.14 10.60 -52.50
N PRO A 283 9.87 11.69 -52.79
CA PRO A 283 9.44 13.04 -52.42
C PRO A 283 8.10 13.35 -53.08
N ALA A 284 7.23 14.02 -52.32
CA ALA A 284 5.91 14.35 -52.82
C ALA A 284 6.03 15.33 -53.99
N THR A 285 5.16 15.21 -55.00
CA THR A 285 5.15 16.16 -56.14
C THR A 285 5.02 17.62 -55.69
N SER A 286 4.39 17.89 -54.53
CA SER A 286 4.32 19.24 -53.92
C SER A 286 5.66 19.73 -53.39
N GLU A 287 6.45 18.85 -52.78
CA GLU A 287 7.77 19.14 -52.23
C GLU A 287 8.77 19.43 -53.35
N VAL A 288 8.82 18.55 -54.35
CA VAL A 288 9.63 18.75 -55.56
C VAL A 288 9.27 20.07 -56.26
N ARG A 289 7.97 20.40 -56.31
CA ARG A 289 7.49 21.67 -56.89
C ARG A 289 7.90 22.88 -56.06
N ALA A 290 7.80 22.82 -54.74
CA ALA A 290 8.20 23.91 -53.85
C ALA A 290 9.71 24.20 -53.97
N TRP A 291 10.53 23.14 -54.01
CA TRP A 291 11.95 23.26 -54.27
C TRP A 291 12.24 23.86 -55.64
N ALA A 292 11.58 23.38 -56.69
CA ALA A 292 11.78 23.90 -58.05
C ALA A 292 11.46 25.41 -58.13
N ILE A 293 10.38 25.86 -57.47
CA ILE A 293 10.02 27.28 -57.39
C ILE A 293 11.11 28.08 -56.65
N GLN A 294 11.63 27.58 -55.52
CA GLN A 294 12.71 28.23 -54.78
C GLN A 294 14.01 28.34 -55.59
N GLN A 295 14.32 27.33 -56.41
CA GLN A 295 15.51 27.33 -57.28
C GLN A 295 15.30 28.07 -58.61
N GLY A 296 14.13 28.69 -58.82
CA GLY A 296 13.81 29.41 -60.06
C GLY A 296 13.57 28.50 -61.28
N ILE A 297 13.33 27.20 -61.07
CA ILE A 297 13.05 26.22 -62.13
C ILE A 297 11.56 26.34 -62.53
N PRO A 298 11.24 26.61 -63.82
CA PRO A 298 9.85 26.75 -64.27
C PRO A 298 9.04 25.45 -64.11
N VAL A 299 7.96 25.51 -63.31
CA VAL A 299 7.06 24.38 -63.07
C VAL A 299 5.59 24.81 -63.12
N ALA A 300 4.72 23.94 -63.61
CA ALA A 300 3.28 24.20 -63.63
C ALA A 300 2.68 24.18 -62.21
N ALA A 301 1.73 25.07 -61.94
CA ALA A 301 1.07 25.20 -60.64
C ALA A 301 0.33 23.93 -60.18
N LYS A 302 -0.09 23.07 -61.12
CA LYS A 302 -0.77 21.80 -60.87
C LYS A 302 -0.34 20.74 -61.90
N GLY A 303 -0.61 19.48 -61.61
CA GLY A 303 -0.34 18.35 -62.51
C GLY A 303 0.99 17.65 -62.27
N ARG A 304 1.37 16.78 -63.21
CA ARG A 304 2.60 15.97 -63.12
C ARG A 304 3.82 16.85 -63.42
N LEU A 305 4.88 16.71 -62.63
CA LEU A 305 6.15 17.39 -62.89
C LEU A 305 6.89 16.70 -64.03
N ARG A 306 7.67 17.48 -64.79
CA ARG A 306 8.51 16.94 -65.86
C ARG A 306 9.59 16.03 -65.25
N PRO A 307 9.98 14.93 -65.92
CA PRO A 307 11.02 14.02 -65.42
C PRO A 307 12.33 14.73 -65.06
N GLU A 308 12.72 15.73 -65.83
CA GLU A 308 13.92 16.56 -65.63
C GLU A 308 13.92 17.29 -64.28
N VAL A 309 12.76 17.77 -63.82
CA VAL A 309 12.63 18.49 -62.53
C VAL A 309 12.75 17.51 -61.36
N ILE A 310 12.23 16.29 -61.52
CA ILE A 310 12.34 15.23 -60.51
C ILE A 310 13.79 14.73 -60.42
N ALA A 311 14.48 14.61 -61.55
CA ALA A 311 15.90 14.26 -61.60
C ALA A 311 16.76 15.33 -60.92
N ALA A 312 16.57 16.61 -61.27
CA ALA A 312 17.29 17.72 -60.65
C ALA A 312 17.06 17.80 -59.13
N PHE A 313 15.85 17.49 -58.66
CA PHE A 313 15.56 17.41 -57.23
C PHE A 313 16.33 16.28 -56.53
N ARG A 314 16.43 15.10 -57.16
CA ARG A 314 17.20 13.96 -56.64
C ARG A 314 18.70 14.24 -56.61
N ASP A 315 19.23 14.87 -57.65
CA ASP A 315 20.65 15.24 -57.70
C ASP A 315 21.02 16.28 -56.63
N ALA A 316 20.09 17.18 -56.31
CA ALA A 316 20.25 18.17 -55.24
C ALA A 316 20.04 17.59 -53.83
N HIS A 317 19.37 16.43 -53.71
CA HIS A 317 19.10 15.74 -52.44
C HIS A 317 19.47 14.25 -52.55
N PRO A 318 20.77 13.94 -52.71
CA PRO A 318 21.21 12.55 -52.72
C PRO A 318 20.85 11.91 -51.38
N SER A 319 20.13 10.79 -51.43
CA SER A 319 19.85 9.97 -50.26
C SER A 319 21.18 9.58 -49.61
N ALA A 320 21.34 9.85 -48.32
CA ALA A 320 22.50 9.41 -47.53
C ALA A 320 22.46 7.89 -47.31
#